data_AF-A0A1D7UVN3-F1
#
_entry.id   AF-A0A1D7UVN3-F1
#
_cell.length_a   1.000
_cell.length_b   1.000
_cell.length_c   1.000
_cell.angle_alpha   90.00
_cell.angle_beta   90.00
_cell.angle_gamma   90.00
#
_symmetry.space_group_name_H-M   'P 1'
#
loop_
_entity.id
_entity.type
_entity.pdbx_description
1 polymer ?
#
loop_
_entity_poly.entity_id
_entity_poly.type
_entity_poly.pdbx_seq_one_letter_code
_entity_poly.pdbx_strand_id
1 'polypeptide(L)'
;MKKSWIYFSFAAVLFLGTGLTFRSDRVPFIVREDSPKPFPIRLELLQPLKANADTWGFVRQSATWARGNSLFMDDLIFAIRKNFPLGTTVNLTLPNQTMNGQSFTLRLKLNSGAISYKPSTLGGAVSYTNFFELRSTGDNQPALQFFFDDNPRDATGDGAVLLYQLSRLDPVRWSGATAIIESYVVQPVVTGFANQGLIQTYSWKGSLGSDALGQDVDTGRVILEEMDNRTIFCFKSVVSFFGNTDLVPINAGTTALGYAHNQGLCPGAGREYYKLAYSQKLDGNLNVTAKGGLEQAGITSGQAITCTPTVNSVIPFTPTYGLFNFNGFVAEGVAAAAIPSDYVPSTRVDTLYDRVGTVGKSAATTSPATSSWDTLTQAYVDAITVTFATVP
;
A
#
# COMPACT_ATOMS: atom_id res chain seq x y z
N MET A 1 9.87 25.34 44.07
CA MET A 1 9.52 23.93 43.74
C MET A 1 8.00 23.67 43.85
N LYS A 2 7.15 24.35 43.06
CA LYS A 2 5.69 24.12 43.02
C LYS A 2 5.06 24.16 41.61
N LYS A 3 5.85 24.32 40.53
CA LYS A 3 5.35 24.41 39.14
C LYS A 3 5.37 23.08 38.36
N SER A 4 5.99 22.03 38.88
CA SER A 4 6.11 20.72 38.19
C SER A 4 4.91 19.79 38.40
N TRP A 5 4.11 20.02 39.46
CA TRP A 5 3.01 19.12 39.81
C TRP A 5 1.72 19.37 39.00
N ILE A 6 1.53 20.59 38.48
CA ILE A 6 0.37 20.94 37.64
C ILE A 6 0.44 20.26 36.27
N TYR A 7 1.64 20.07 35.70
CA TYR A 7 1.82 19.33 34.44
C TYR A 7 1.70 17.81 34.62
N PHE A 8 2.08 17.28 35.79
CA PHE A 8 1.92 15.87 36.11
C PHE A 8 0.45 15.50 36.40
N SER A 9 -0.32 16.40 37.01
CA SER A 9 -1.74 16.17 37.30
C SER A 9 -2.65 16.38 36.08
N PHE A 10 -2.28 17.26 35.13
CA PHE A 10 -2.99 17.35 33.83
C PHE A 10 -2.73 16.10 32.97
N ALA A 11 -1.53 15.51 33.04
CA ALA A 11 -1.20 14.26 32.35
C ALA A 11 -1.80 13.00 33.01
N ALA A 12 -2.22 13.05 34.27
CA ALA A 12 -2.81 11.89 34.96
C ALA A 12 -4.34 11.82 34.85
N VAL A 13 -5.03 12.96 34.81
CA VAL A 13 -6.51 13.03 34.72
C VAL A 13 -7.02 12.86 33.27
N LEU A 14 -6.17 13.09 32.27
CA LEU A 14 -6.47 12.85 30.84
C LEU A 14 -6.48 11.37 30.42
N PHE A 15 -5.97 10.44 31.26
CA PHE A 15 -5.65 9.07 30.83
C PHE A 15 -6.48 7.93 31.46
N LEU A 16 -7.32 8.20 32.49
CA LEU A 16 -7.99 7.13 33.27
C LEU A 16 -9.51 7.01 33.07
N GLY A 17 -10.10 7.63 32.03
CA GLY A 17 -11.55 7.69 31.84
C GLY A 17 -12.08 7.01 30.58
N THR A 18 -12.40 5.72 30.69
CA THR A 18 -13.36 4.94 29.88
C THR A 18 -13.16 4.81 28.36
N GLY A 19 -13.06 3.55 27.92
CA GLY A 19 -13.10 3.14 26.53
C GLY A 19 -14.47 3.33 25.85
N LEU A 20 -14.41 3.36 24.53
CA LEU A 20 -15.53 3.16 23.60
C LEU A 20 -14.99 2.27 22.48
N THR A 21 -15.30 0.98 22.47
CA THR A 21 -16.42 0.35 21.75
C THR A 21 -16.50 0.73 20.26
N PHE A 22 -16.16 -0.27 19.44
CA PHE A 22 -16.26 -0.30 18.00
C PHE A 22 -17.71 -0.21 17.56
N ARG A 23 -18.04 0.74 16.69
CA ARG A 23 -19.34 0.78 16.03
C ARG A 23 -19.28 -0.09 14.76
N SER A 24 -19.62 -1.37 14.95
CA SER A 24 -20.28 -2.17 13.93
C SER A 24 -21.62 -1.50 13.63
N ASP A 25 -22.01 -1.40 12.35
CA ASP A 25 -23.27 -0.78 11.93
C ASP A 25 -24.47 -1.28 12.74
N ARG A 26 -25.09 -0.35 13.48
CA ARG A 26 -26.53 -0.17 13.76
C ARG A 26 -26.67 1.14 14.57
N VAL A 27 -27.39 2.11 14.00
CA VAL A 27 -27.74 3.44 14.57
C VAL A 27 -28.69 3.31 15.79
N PRO A 28 -29.06 4.36 16.57
CA PRO A 28 -28.47 5.69 16.86
C PRO A 28 -28.37 5.97 18.40
N PHE A 29 -27.47 6.84 18.88
CA PHE A 29 -27.70 7.56 20.16
C PHE A 29 -26.81 8.80 20.30
N ILE A 30 -27.40 9.85 20.84
CA ILE A 30 -26.92 11.24 20.98
C ILE A 30 -25.86 11.31 22.09
N VAL A 31 -24.71 11.96 21.85
CA VAL A 31 -23.85 12.48 22.93
C VAL A 31 -23.24 13.84 22.54
N ARG A 32 -23.35 14.78 23.47
CA ARG A 32 -23.09 16.24 23.41
C ARG A 32 -21.66 16.64 23.01
N GLU A 33 -21.53 17.84 22.43
CA GLU A 33 -20.33 18.42 21.84
C GLU A 33 -19.21 18.86 22.81
N ASP A 34 -19.44 18.91 24.12
CA ASP A 34 -18.55 19.68 25.04
C ASP A 34 -17.62 18.84 25.93
N SER A 35 -17.06 17.72 25.42
CA SER A 35 -16.05 16.94 26.16
C SER A 35 -14.67 16.99 25.48
N PRO A 36 -13.58 17.37 26.17
CA PRO A 36 -12.24 17.50 25.60
C PRO A 36 -11.66 16.12 25.24
N LYS A 37 -11.35 15.94 23.95
CA LYS A 37 -10.93 14.66 23.35
C LYS A 37 -9.39 14.55 23.31
N PRO A 38 -8.77 13.45 23.82
CA PRO A 38 -7.35 13.17 23.60
C PRO A 38 -7.11 12.72 22.15
N PHE A 39 -5.92 13.00 21.63
CA PHE A 39 -5.39 12.62 20.30
C PHE A 39 -6.10 11.41 19.64
N PRO A 40 -6.97 11.62 18.64
CA PRO A 40 -7.54 10.51 17.88
C PRO A 40 -6.57 10.13 16.77
N ILE A 41 -5.49 9.39 17.07
CA ILE A 41 -4.86 8.57 16.02
C ILE A 41 -5.82 7.39 15.82
N ARG A 42 -6.72 7.53 14.85
CA ARG A 42 -7.51 6.41 14.37
C ARG A 42 -6.59 5.56 13.51
N LEU A 43 -6.05 4.49 14.08
CA LEU A 43 -5.55 3.36 13.30
C LEU A 43 -6.76 2.63 12.70
N GLU A 44 -7.53 3.29 11.84
CA GLU A 44 -8.45 2.61 10.92
C GLU A 44 -7.57 1.94 9.84
N LEU A 45 -6.67 1.06 10.27
CA LEU A 45 -5.95 0.17 9.40
C LEU A 45 -7.01 -0.62 8.65
N LEU A 46 -7.07 -0.39 7.35
CA LEU A 46 -7.27 -1.43 6.36
C LEU A 46 -8.49 -2.31 6.66
N GLN A 47 -9.69 -1.83 6.32
CA GLN A 47 -10.81 -2.74 6.17
C GLN A 47 -10.43 -3.86 5.19
N PRO A 48 -10.43 -5.16 5.61
CA PRO A 48 -10.45 -6.24 4.64
C PRO A 48 -11.79 -6.11 3.94
N LEU A 49 -11.74 -5.55 2.73
CA LEU A 49 -12.91 -5.25 1.95
C LEU A 49 -13.36 -6.54 1.27
N LYS A 50 -14.54 -7.01 1.69
CA LYS A 50 -15.28 -8.05 0.96
C LYS A 50 -15.69 -7.47 -0.39
N ALA A 51 -15.05 -7.89 -1.47
CA ALA A 51 -15.64 -7.75 -2.80
C ALA A 51 -16.63 -8.91 -3.01
N ASN A 52 -17.74 -8.64 -3.69
CA ASN A 52 -18.46 -9.73 -4.35
C ASN A 52 -17.53 -10.31 -5.44
N ALA A 53 -17.74 -11.58 -5.76
CA ALA A 53 -16.90 -12.35 -6.67
C ALA A 53 -17.02 -11.86 -8.12
N ASP A 54 -16.28 -10.82 -8.48
CA ASP A 54 -16.01 -10.45 -9.86
C ASP A 54 -14.52 -10.71 -10.16
N THR A 55 -14.22 -11.18 -11.37
CA THR A 55 -12.88 -11.46 -11.96
C THR A 55 -11.86 -10.32 -11.80
N TRP A 56 -12.32 -9.11 -11.49
CA TRP A 56 -11.49 -7.92 -11.25
C TRP A 56 -11.46 -7.45 -9.77
N GLY A 57 -11.98 -8.25 -8.84
CA GLY A 57 -12.00 -7.94 -7.41
C GLY A 57 -10.63 -7.56 -6.85
N PHE A 58 -9.57 -8.20 -7.34
CA PHE A 58 -8.18 -7.91 -6.98
C PHE A 58 -7.75 -6.48 -7.37
N VAL A 59 -8.19 -5.97 -8.53
CA VAL A 59 -7.84 -4.63 -9.02
C VAL A 59 -8.45 -3.54 -8.14
N ARG A 60 -9.73 -3.70 -7.79
CA ARG A 60 -10.41 -2.77 -6.89
C ARG A 60 -9.83 -2.83 -5.48
N GLN A 61 -9.54 -4.03 -4.97
CA GLN A 61 -8.96 -4.21 -3.64
C GLN A 61 -7.57 -3.60 -3.55
N SER A 62 -6.70 -3.85 -4.53
CA SER A 62 -5.33 -3.32 -4.56
C SER A 62 -5.29 -1.79 -4.70
N ALA A 63 -6.14 -1.21 -5.56
CA ALA A 63 -6.34 0.24 -5.67
C ALA A 63 -6.80 0.86 -4.34
N THR A 64 -7.82 0.26 -3.71
CA THR A 64 -8.40 0.76 -2.47
C THR A 64 -7.42 0.62 -1.30
N TRP A 65 -6.72 -0.50 -1.23
CA TRP A 65 -5.68 -0.77 -0.23
C TRP A 65 -4.53 0.24 -0.32
N ALA A 66 -4.00 0.46 -1.53
CA ALA A 66 -2.91 1.41 -1.75
C ALA A 66 -3.33 2.84 -1.40
N ARG A 67 -4.56 3.24 -1.79
CA ARG A 67 -5.13 4.54 -1.41
C ARG A 67 -5.35 4.68 0.10
N GLY A 68 -5.84 3.65 0.77
CA GLY A 68 -6.02 3.65 2.23
C GLY A 68 -4.69 3.87 2.96
N ASN A 69 -3.62 3.23 2.49
CA ASN A 69 -2.28 3.42 3.04
C ASN A 69 -1.73 4.84 2.81
N SER A 70 -1.98 5.43 1.64
CA SER A 70 -1.64 6.84 1.37
C SER A 70 -2.27 7.76 2.40
N LEU A 71 -3.59 7.60 2.61
CA LEU A 71 -4.34 8.45 3.53
C LEU A 71 -3.85 8.29 4.97
N PHE A 72 -3.48 7.07 5.36
CA PHE A 72 -2.98 6.80 6.70
C PHE A 72 -1.72 7.60 7.05
N MET A 73 -0.77 7.75 6.12
CA MET A 73 0.42 8.58 6.34
C MET A 73 0.06 10.07 6.50
N ASP A 74 -0.80 10.58 5.63
CA ASP A 74 -1.28 11.97 5.70
C ASP A 74 -2.02 12.23 7.03
N ASP A 75 -2.88 11.30 7.47
CA ASP A 75 -3.62 11.37 8.72
C ASP A 75 -2.68 11.35 9.94
N LEU A 76 -1.63 10.54 9.91
CA LEU A 76 -0.64 10.47 11.00
C LEU A 76 0.15 11.78 11.10
N ILE A 77 0.61 12.33 9.97
CA ILE A 77 1.26 13.64 9.93
C ILE A 77 0.30 14.72 10.44
N PHE A 78 -0.94 14.73 9.95
CA PHE A 78 -1.95 15.71 10.36
C PHE A 78 -2.21 15.65 11.86
N ALA A 79 -2.39 14.44 12.42
CA ALA A 79 -2.61 14.25 13.85
C ALA A 79 -1.43 14.77 14.69
N ILE A 80 -0.19 14.46 14.28
CA ILE A 80 1.03 14.96 14.94
C ILE A 80 1.04 16.50 14.87
N ARG A 81 0.82 17.08 13.68
CA ARG A 81 0.88 18.53 13.45
C ARG A 81 -0.19 19.32 14.18
N LYS A 82 -1.37 18.73 14.36
CA LYS A 82 -2.45 19.33 15.14
C LYS A 82 -2.03 19.63 16.58
N ASN A 83 -1.10 18.86 17.13
CA ASN A 83 -0.66 18.99 18.52
C ASN A 83 0.77 19.51 18.67
N PHE A 84 1.59 19.34 17.63
CA PHE A 84 2.95 19.85 17.54
C PHE A 84 3.10 20.65 16.25
N PRO A 85 2.95 21.99 16.31
CA PRO A 85 3.13 22.86 15.16
C PRO A 85 4.47 22.64 14.44
N LEU A 86 4.56 23.07 13.18
CA LEU A 86 5.80 23.00 12.38
C LEU A 86 6.99 23.62 13.13
N GLY A 87 8.17 22.99 13.01
CA GLY A 87 9.38 23.39 13.74
C GLY A 87 9.44 23.03 15.23
N THR A 88 8.38 22.43 15.82
CA THR A 88 8.44 22.00 17.23
C THR A 88 9.50 20.91 17.41
N THR A 89 10.33 21.07 18.44
CA THR A 89 11.29 20.05 18.88
C THR A 89 10.68 19.18 19.97
N VAL A 90 10.66 17.86 19.75
CA VAL A 90 10.06 16.87 20.65
C VAL A 90 10.95 15.63 20.71
N ASN A 91 11.08 15.03 21.89
CA ASN A 91 11.64 13.70 22.08
C ASN A 91 10.92 13.03 23.25
N LEU A 92 9.88 12.26 22.93
CA LEU A 92 8.96 11.64 23.88
C LEU A 92 9.02 10.12 23.77
N THR A 93 8.85 9.46 24.92
CA THR A 93 8.62 8.02 25.01
C THR A 93 7.50 7.79 26.01
N LEU A 94 6.42 7.17 25.56
CA LEU A 94 5.21 6.89 26.34
C LEU A 94 5.03 5.37 26.42
N PRO A 95 5.30 4.74 27.58
CA PRO A 95 5.10 3.31 27.74
C PRO A 95 3.62 2.96 27.89
N ASN A 96 3.30 1.68 27.67
CA ASN A 96 2.02 1.05 28.02
C ASN A 96 0.77 1.69 27.38
N GLN A 97 0.88 2.18 26.15
CA GLN A 97 -0.24 2.69 25.38
C GLN A 97 -1.05 1.52 24.81
N THR A 98 -2.31 1.39 25.22
CA THR A 98 -3.17 0.31 24.72
C THR A 98 -3.87 0.72 23.43
N MET A 99 -3.64 -0.04 22.35
CA MET A 99 -4.26 0.14 21.03
C MET A 99 -4.68 -1.24 20.50
N ASN A 100 -5.92 -1.38 20.01
CA ASN A 100 -6.46 -2.65 19.49
C ASN A 100 -6.28 -3.86 20.43
N GLY A 101 -6.39 -3.63 21.74
CA GLY A 101 -6.17 -4.68 22.76
C GLY A 101 -4.71 -5.12 22.94
N GLN A 102 -3.76 -4.48 22.25
CA GLN A 102 -2.32 -4.66 22.40
C GLN A 102 -1.72 -3.48 23.18
N SER A 103 -0.59 -3.72 23.85
CA SER A 103 0.14 -2.67 24.56
C SER A 103 1.41 -2.29 23.80
N PHE A 104 1.63 -1.00 23.62
CA PHE A 104 2.78 -0.45 22.92
C PHE A 104 3.53 0.59 23.75
N THR A 105 4.84 0.65 23.55
CA THR A 105 5.64 1.84 23.85
C THR A 105 5.67 2.72 22.61
N LEU A 106 5.18 3.95 22.75
CA LEU A 106 5.17 4.96 21.71
C LEU A 106 6.41 5.84 21.84
N ARG A 107 7.10 6.09 20.73
CA ARG A 107 8.21 7.04 20.66
C ARG A 107 7.93 8.09 19.61
N LEU A 108 8.16 9.36 19.93
CA LEU A 108 8.01 10.47 19.00
C LEU A 108 9.22 11.39 19.11
N LYS A 109 9.95 11.55 18.01
CA LYS A 109 11.02 12.53 17.85
C LYS A 109 10.63 13.49 16.74
N LEU A 110 10.56 14.78 17.05
CA LEU A 110 10.36 15.85 16.06
C LEU A 110 11.54 16.81 16.14
N ASN A 111 12.18 17.11 15.02
CA ASN A 111 13.28 18.08 14.92
C ASN A 111 14.36 17.96 16.03
N SER A 112 14.59 16.75 16.56
CA SER A 112 15.46 16.50 17.73
C SER A 112 16.71 15.69 17.39
N GLY A 113 17.11 15.74 16.11
CA GLY A 113 18.21 14.98 15.51
C GLY A 113 17.71 14.14 14.35
N ALA A 114 18.41 14.20 13.22
CA ALA A 114 18.03 13.45 12.03
C ALA A 114 18.16 11.94 12.27
N ILE A 115 17.20 11.17 11.75
CA ILE A 115 17.23 9.71 11.81
C ILE A 115 17.40 9.18 10.40
N SER A 116 18.44 8.37 10.23
CA SER A 116 18.71 7.77 8.93
C SER A 116 17.95 6.48 8.74
N TYR A 117 17.29 6.36 7.59
CA TYR A 117 16.66 5.11 7.14
C TYR A 117 16.92 4.91 5.64
N LYS A 118 17.03 3.65 5.22
CA LYS A 118 17.16 3.28 3.81
C LYS A 118 15.85 2.62 3.33
N PRO A 119 14.98 3.35 2.63
CA PRO A 119 13.81 2.77 1.96
C PRO A 119 14.24 1.69 0.96
N SER A 120 13.40 0.67 0.75
CA SER A 120 13.66 -0.36 -0.27
C SER A 120 13.78 0.22 -1.69
N THR A 121 13.19 1.40 -1.90
CA THR A 121 13.19 2.14 -3.15
C THR A 121 14.48 2.94 -3.39
N LEU A 122 15.35 3.15 -2.40
CA LEU A 122 16.54 4.01 -2.53
C LEU A 122 17.85 3.21 -2.52
N GLY A 123 18.82 3.64 -3.31
CA GLY A 123 20.16 3.05 -3.34
C GLY A 123 20.94 3.24 -2.02
N GLY A 124 20.67 4.33 -1.30
CA GLY A 124 21.32 4.70 -0.05
C GLY A 124 20.34 5.15 1.04
N ALA A 125 20.84 5.24 2.27
CA ALA A 125 20.07 5.77 3.39
C ALA A 125 19.93 7.30 3.26
N VAL A 126 18.77 7.80 3.67
CA VAL A 126 18.42 9.24 3.69
C VAL A 126 18.08 9.65 5.12
N SER A 127 17.96 10.96 5.38
CA SER A 127 17.91 11.50 6.74
C SER A 127 16.60 12.25 6.99
N TYR A 128 15.75 11.66 7.82
CA TYR A 128 14.45 12.25 8.16
C TYR A 128 14.53 13.11 9.40
N THR A 129 13.85 14.26 9.38
CA THR A 129 13.83 15.18 10.55
C THR A 129 12.93 14.71 11.68
N ASN A 130 11.96 13.85 11.39
CA ASN A 130 10.99 13.35 12.35
C ASN A 130 10.88 11.82 12.32
N PHE A 131 10.49 11.27 13.48
CA PHE A 131 10.29 9.84 13.68
C PHE A 131 9.18 9.55 14.67
N PHE A 132 8.34 8.59 14.32
CA PHE A 132 7.32 8.03 15.18
C PHE A 132 7.43 6.51 15.18
N GLU A 133 7.26 5.88 16.35
CA GLU A 133 7.35 4.43 16.48
C GLU A 133 6.36 3.90 17.51
N LEU A 134 5.83 2.72 17.21
CA LEU A 134 5.11 1.86 18.14
C LEU A 134 5.91 0.55 18.27
N ARG A 135 6.39 0.25 19.48
CA ARG A 135 7.00 -1.05 19.83
C ARG A 135 6.08 -1.82 20.75
N SER A 136 5.86 -3.09 20.48
CA SER A 136 5.11 -3.97 21.37
C SER A 136 5.79 -4.01 22.73
N THR A 137 5.03 -3.77 23.81
CA THR A 137 5.57 -3.77 25.17
C THR A 137 6.00 -5.17 25.60
N GLY A 138 5.38 -6.23 25.07
CA GLY A 138 5.62 -7.61 25.51
C GLY A 138 6.96 -8.20 25.05
N ASP A 139 7.38 -7.89 23.82
CA ASP A 139 8.58 -8.43 23.19
C ASP A 139 9.57 -7.35 22.72
N ASN A 140 9.23 -6.07 22.95
CA ASN A 140 10.00 -4.90 22.53
C ASN A 140 10.27 -4.88 21.01
N GLN A 141 9.45 -5.53 20.19
CA GLN A 141 9.64 -5.49 18.74
C GLN A 141 8.83 -4.35 18.11
N PRO A 142 9.36 -3.65 17.09
CA PRO A 142 8.61 -2.63 16.37
C PRO A 142 7.39 -3.24 15.66
N ALA A 143 6.26 -2.57 15.81
CA ALA A 143 5.02 -2.86 15.11
C ALA A 143 4.74 -1.83 14.00
N LEU A 144 5.19 -0.59 14.22
CA LEU A 144 5.12 0.51 13.25
C LEU A 144 6.31 1.45 13.47
N GLN A 145 6.94 1.88 12.38
CA GLN A 145 7.93 2.95 12.36
C GLN A 145 7.59 3.91 11.23
N PHE A 146 7.69 5.21 11.50
CA PHE A 146 7.34 6.25 10.57
C PHE A 146 8.42 7.32 10.58
N PHE A 147 9.11 7.47 9.45
CA PHE A 147 10.16 8.46 9.24
C PHE A 147 9.64 9.49 8.26
N PHE A 148 9.76 10.78 8.56
CA PHE A 148 9.17 11.80 7.71
C PHE A 148 9.85 13.16 7.89
N ASP A 149 9.86 13.93 6.81
CA ASP A 149 10.23 15.34 6.87
C ASP A 149 9.03 16.22 7.22
N ASP A 150 9.30 17.49 7.51
CA ASP A 150 8.24 18.43 7.89
C ASP A 150 7.18 18.61 6.79
N ASN A 151 7.62 18.53 5.54
CA ASN A 151 6.77 18.47 4.36
C ASN A 151 7.27 17.36 3.41
N PRO A 152 6.68 16.15 3.44
CA PRO A 152 7.07 15.04 2.56
C PRO A 152 6.84 15.29 1.06
N ARG A 153 6.13 16.38 0.73
CA ARG A 153 5.82 16.81 -0.63
C ARG A 153 6.74 17.93 -1.12
N ASP A 154 7.70 18.35 -0.30
CA ASP A 154 8.76 19.24 -0.73
C ASP A 154 9.74 18.48 -1.63
N ALA A 155 9.99 18.99 -2.83
CA ALA A 155 10.93 18.38 -3.77
C ALA A 155 12.39 18.42 -3.28
N THR A 156 12.68 19.21 -2.25
CA THR A 156 13.99 19.28 -1.59
C THR A 156 14.13 18.36 -0.39
N GLY A 157 13.04 17.70 0.04
CA GLY A 157 13.04 16.74 1.15
C GLY A 157 13.26 15.29 0.71
N ASP A 158 13.54 14.43 1.69
CA ASP A 158 13.71 12.98 1.57
C ASP A 158 12.37 12.21 1.60
N GLY A 159 11.28 12.92 1.94
CA GLY A 159 9.90 12.45 1.84
C GLY A 159 9.38 11.85 3.14
N ALA A 160 8.66 10.73 3.04
CA ALA A 160 8.18 9.98 4.19
C ALA A 160 8.15 8.47 3.92
N VAL A 161 8.46 7.70 4.95
CA VAL A 161 8.48 6.23 4.93
C VAL A 161 7.73 5.71 6.13
N LEU A 162 6.76 4.85 5.88
CA LEU A 162 6.01 4.14 6.90
C LEU A 162 6.26 2.64 6.76
N LEU A 163 6.73 2.02 7.84
CA LEU A 163 6.90 0.58 8.00
C LEU A 163 5.89 0.07 9.01
N TYR A 164 5.23 -1.05 8.72
CA TYR A 164 4.36 -1.67 9.71
C TYR A 164 4.16 -3.16 9.48
N GLN A 165 3.78 -3.86 10.54
CA GLN A 165 3.40 -5.28 10.50
C GLN A 165 1.98 -5.44 11.05
N LEU A 166 1.05 -5.87 10.19
CA LEU A 166 -0.38 -5.94 10.51
C LEU A 166 -0.69 -6.83 11.70
N SER A 167 -0.08 -8.02 11.75
CA SER A 167 -0.28 -8.97 12.83
C SER A 167 0.22 -8.47 14.18
N ARG A 168 1.12 -7.47 14.22
CA ARG A 168 1.52 -6.84 15.49
C ARG A 168 0.57 -5.73 15.91
N LEU A 169 -0.01 -5.01 14.95
CA LEU A 169 -0.93 -3.90 15.20
C LEU A 169 -2.36 -4.37 15.51
N ASP A 170 -2.80 -5.47 14.92
CA ASP A 170 -4.10 -6.10 15.14
C ASP A 170 -4.03 -7.62 14.85
N PRO A 171 -3.47 -8.43 15.79
CA PRO A 171 -3.26 -9.86 15.60
C PRO A 171 -4.55 -10.67 15.43
N VAL A 172 -5.66 -10.21 16.01
CA VAL A 172 -6.94 -10.92 15.93
C VAL A 172 -7.47 -10.87 14.50
N ARG A 173 -7.40 -9.70 13.87
CA ARG A 173 -7.88 -9.48 12.51
C ARG A 173 -6.93 -10.01 11.45
N TRP A 174 -5.64 -9.87 11.66
CA TRP A 174 -4.59 -10.26 10.72
C TRP A 174 -3.83 -11.49 11.18
N SER A 175 -4.55 -12.45 11.74
CA SER A 175 -3.99 -13.75 12.11
C SER A 175 -3.30 -14.38 10.90
N GLY A 176 -2.11 -14.97 11.11
CA GLY A 176 -1.31 -15.60 10.07
C GLY A 176 -0.55 -14.63 9.14
N ALA A 177 -0.78 -13.32 9.23
CA ALA A 177 -0.02 -12.34 8.46
C ALA A 177 1.40 -12.20 9.03
N THR A 178 2.40 -12.38 8.19
CA THR A 178 3.81 -12.16 8.54
C THR A 178 4.40 -10.96 7.82
N ALA A 179 3.65 -10.39 6.87
CA ALA A 179 4.12 -9.32 6.02
C ALA A 179 4.56 -8.07 6.79
N ILE A 180 5.77 -7.61 6.48
CA ILE A 180 6.18 -6.24 6.79
C ILE A 180 5.92 -5.41 5.53
N ILE A 181 5.18 -4.32 5.71
CA ILE A 181 4.76 -3.43 4.64
C ILE A 181 5.55 -2.12 4.77
N GLU A 182 6.11 -1.66 3.65
CA GLU A 182 6.73 -0.36 3.49
C GLU A 182 5.89 0.50 2.55
N SER A 183 5.54 1.70 2.99
CA SER A 183 4.98 2.76 2.17
C SER A 183 5.98 3.90 2.09
N TYR A 184 6.43 4.24 0.89
CA TYR A 184 7.33 5.36 0.63
C TYR A 184 6.63 6.41 -0.23
N VAL A 185 6.70 7.66 0.22
CA VAL A 185 6.09 8.81 -0.43
C VAL A 185 7.15 9.88 -0.65
N VAL A 186 7.24 10.37 -1.87
CA VAL A 186 8.16 11.45 -2.24
C VAL A 186 7.59 12.28 -3.38
N GLN A 187 7.90 13.58 -3.37
CA GLN A 187 7.68 14.41 -4.54
C GLN A 187 8.82 14.16 -5.55
N PRO A 188 8.54 13.61 -6.75
CA PRO A 188 9.59 13.43 -7.75
C PRO A 188 10.20 14.75 -8.20
N VAL A 189 11.52 14.76 -8.35
CA VAL A 189 12.21 15.62 -9.31
C VAL A 189 12.38 14.82 -10.60
N VAL A 190 11.38 14.86 -11.48
CA VAL A 190 11.45 14.20 -12.80
C VAL A 190 11.38 15.27 -13.88
N THR A 191 12.48 15.43 -14.62
CA THR A 191 12.55 16.34 -15.77
C THR A 191 11.92 15.70 -17.01
N GLY A 192 11.10 16.45 -17.76
CA GLY A 192 10.45 15.99 -19.01
C GLY A 192 8.92 15.82 -18.95
N PHE A 193 8.32 15.93 -17.76
CA PHE A 193 6.87 15.96 -17.58
C PHE A 193 6.51 17.13 -16.67
N ALA A 194 5.94 18.20 -17.24
CA ALA A 194 5.50 19.33 -16.43
C ALA A 194 4.43 18.89 -15.41
N ASN A 195 4.57 19.33 -14.16
CA ASN A 195 3.60 19.15 -13.09
C ASN A 195 3.30 17.68 -12.71
N GLN A 196 4.32 16.80 -12.67
CA GLN A 196 4.17 15.49 -12.02
C GLN A 196 3.83 15.68 -10.54
N GLY A 197 2.80 14.97 -10.08
CA GLY A 197 2.39 14.97 -8.69
C GLY A 197 3.14 13.94 -7.87
N LEU A 198 2.53 13.54 -6.76
CA LEU A 198 3.13 12.64 -5.78
C LEU A 198 3.44 11.26 -6.37
N ILE A 199 4.55 10.66 -5.92
CA ILE A 199 4.84 9.24 -6.12
C ILE A 199 4.68 8.52 -4.80
N GLN A 200 4.00 7.38 -4.85
CA GLN A 200 3.89 6.49 -3.70
C GLN A 200 4.21 5.07 -4.12
N THR A 201 5.04 4.41 -3.33
CA THR A 201 5.41 3.01 -3.52
C THR A 201 5.04 2.23 -2.28
N TYR A 202 4.30 1.14 -2.47
CA TYR A 202 3.97 0.18 -1.42
C TYR A 202 4.67 -1.12 -1.75
N SER A 203 5.47 -1.64 -0.83
CA SER A 203 6.11 -2.94 -0.98
C SER A 203 5.83 -3.78 0.25
N TRP A 204 5.67 -5.09 0.08
CA TRP A 204 5.56 -6.00 1.21
C TRP A 204 6.29 -7.30 0.93
N LYS A 205 6.71 -7.95 2.02
CA LYS A 205 7.34 -9.27 2.01
C LYS A 205 6.78 -10.12 3.14
N GLY A 206 6.29 -11.31 2.81
CA GLY A 206 5.60 -12.25 3.69
C GLY A 206 4.10 -12.36 3.41
N SER A 207 3.44 -13.30 4.08
CA SER A 207 2.00 -13.55 3.98
C SER A 207 1.17 -12.38 4.51
N LEU A 208 0.05 -12.08 3.85
CA LEU A 208 -0.81 -10.92 4.17
C LEU A 208 -2.04 -11.27 5.03
N GLY A 209 -2.34 -12.55 5.25
CA GLY A 209 -3.53 -12.99 5.97
C GLY A 209 -3.52 -14.49 6.23
N SER A 210 -4.58 -15.01 6.87
CA SER A 210 -4.74 -16.45 7.19
C SER A 210 -5.60 -17.21 6.20
N ASP A 211 -6.23 -16.53 5.25
CA ASP A 211 -6.91 -17.16 4.13
C ASP A 211 -5.90 -17.78 3.16
N ALA A 212 -6.33 -18.77 2.39
CA ALA A 212 -5.45 -19.52 1.48
C ALA A 212 -4.67 -18.58 0.54
N LEU A 213 -5.35 -17.63 -0.10
CA LEU A 213 -4.72 -16.67 -0.99
C LEU A 213 -3.74 -15.75 -0.24
N GLY A 214 -4.10 -15.26 0.96
CA GLY A 214 -3.24 -14.42 1.78
C GLY A 214 -1.98 -15.12 2.31
N GLN A 215 -2.03 -16.44 2.52
CA GLN A 215 -0.87 -17.29 2.87
C GLN A 215 0.02 -17.57 1.66
N ASP A 216 -0.56 -17.56 0.47
CA ASP A 216 0.08 -17.92 -0.78
C ASP A 216 0.77 -16.75 -1.50
N VAL A 217 0.46 -15.52 -1.09
CA VAL A 217 1.21 -14.31 -1.48
C VAL A 217 2.52 -14.26 -0.71
N ASP A 218 3.62 -14.03 -1.43
CA ASP A 218 4.94 -13.87 -0.82
C ASP A 218 5.44 -12.42 -0.87
N THR A 219 5.46 -11.82 -2.05
CA THR A 219 6.02 -10.47 -2.24
C THR A 219 5.14 -9.68 -3.18
N GLY A 220 5.00 -8.39 -2.94
CA GLY A 220 4.35 -7.53 -3.91
C GLY A 220 4.77 -6.09 -3.79
N ARG A 221 4.48 -5.37 -4.88
CA ARG A 221 4.78 -3.96 -5.02
C ARG A 221 3.69 -3.26 -5.81
N VAL A 222 3.31 -2.09 -5.32
CA VAL A 222 2.35 -1.17 -5.95
C VAL A 222 3.02 0.19 -6.10
N ILE A 223 2.83 0.84 -7.24
CA ILE A 223 3.30 2.18 -7.52
C ILE A 223 2.12 3.04 -7.96
N LEU A 224 1.95 4.18 -7.29
CA LEU A 224 0.96 5.20 -7.58
C LEU A 224 1.68 6.44 -8.10
N GLU A 225 1.20 7.02 -9.20
CA GLU A 225 1.77 8.21 -9.82
C GLU A 225 0.65 9.16 -10.26
N GLU A 226 0.72 10.42 -9.84
CA GLU A 226 -0.09 11.49 -10.44
C GLU A 226 0.59 12.06 -11.69
N MET A 227 -0.13 12.07 -12.81
CA MET A 227 0.37 12.46 -14.13
C MET A 227 -0.50 13.55 -14.77
N ASP A 228 -0.01 14.09 -15.89
CA ASP A 228 -0.72 15.02 -16.77
C ASP A 228 -1.30 16.22 -16.00
N ASN A 229 -0.44 16.97 -15.31
CA ASN A 229 -0.86 18.10 -14.49
C ASN A 229 -1.89 17.72 -13.42
N ARG A 230 -1.73 16.53 -12.81
CA ARG A 230 -2.58 15.98 -11.74
C ARG A 230 -4.04 15.73 -12.17
N THR A 231 -4.26 15.46 -13.45
CA THR A 231 -5.59 15.10 -13.98
C THR A 231 -5.75 13.59 -14.14
N ILE A 232 -4.65 12.85 -14.17
CA ILE A 232 -4.65 11.39 -14.29
C ILE A 232 -3.90 10.77 -13.11
N PHE A 233 -4.46 9.71 -12.57
CA PHE A 233 -3.84 8.84 -11.59
C PHE A 233 -3.48 7.51 -12.24
N CYS A 234 -2.21 7.13 -12.14
CA CYS A 234 -1.69 5.90 -12.69
C CYS A 234 -1.32 4.93 -11.56
N PHE A 235 -1.68 3.67 -11.76
CA PHE A 235 -1.38 2.57 -10.85
C PHE A 235 -0.66 1.48 -11.61
N LYS A 236 0.39 0.92 -11.01
CA LYS A 236 1.03 -0.32 -11.45
C LYS A 236 1.23 -1.23 -10.25
N SER A 237 1.07 -2.53 -10.44
CA SER A 237 1.47 -3.50 -9.43
C SER A 237 2.00 -4.80 -10.01
N VAL A 238 2.80 -5.45 -9.18
CA VAL A 238 3.21 -6.85 -9.30
C VAL A 238 2.94 -7.53 -7.97
N VAL A 239 2.32 -8.70 -8.00
CA VAL A 239 2.21 -9.59 -6.85
C VAL A 239 2.69 -10.98 -7.22
N SER A 240 3.54 -11.54 -6.37
CA SER A 240 4.06 -12.90 -6.51
C SER A 240 3.28 -13.87 -5.64
N PHE A 241 2.92 -14.99 -6.24
CA PHE A 241 2.28 -16.14 -5.61
C PHE A 241 3.20 -17.35 -5.70
N PHE A 242 3.04 -18.29 -4.78
CA PHE A 242 3.69 -19.60 -4.93
C PHE A 242 3.08 -20.36 -6.12
N GLY A 243 3.87 -21.19 -6.80
CA GLY A 243 3.41 -21.94 -7.98
C GLY A 243 2.37 -23.02 -7.71
N ASN A 244 2.17 -23.33 -6.44
CA ASN A 244 1.21 -24.29 -5.95
C ASN A 244 -0.03 -23.61 -5.35
N THR A 245 -0.21 -22.31 -5.56
CA THR A 245 -1.39 -21.57 -5.10
C THR A 245 -2.60 -21.94 -5.95
N ASP A 246 -3.72 -22.31 -5.31
CA ASP A 246 -4.99 -22.58 -6.01
C ASP A 246 -5.62 -21.26 -6.52
N LEU A 247 -5.11 -20.71 -7.63
CA LEU A 247 -5.63 -19.49 -8.26
C LEU A 247 -6.90 -19.72 -9.09
N VAL A 248 -7.27 -20.98 -9.31
CA VAL A 248 -8.49 -21.38 -10.02
C VAL A 248 -9.37 -22.19 -9.07
N PRO A 249 -10.68 -21.93 -8.99
CA PRO A 249 -11.59 -22.78 -8.24
C PRO A 249 -11.55 -24.22 -8.77
N ILE A 250 -11.24 -25.21 -7.92
CA ILE A 250 -11.22 -26.62 -8.30
C ILE A 250 -12.65 -27.19 -8.23
N ASN A 251 -13.22 -27.49 -9.39
CA ASN A 251 -14.55 -28.05 -9.57
C ASN A 251 -14.57 -29.02 -10.78
N ALA A 252 -15.69 -29.69 -11.05
CA ALA A 252 -15.78 -30.65 -12.15
C ALA A 252 -15.40 -30.06 -13.52
N GLY A 253 -15.72 -28.78 -13.74
CA GLY A 253 -15.34 -28.06 -14.96
C GLY A 253 -13.83 -27.85 -15.05
N THR A 254 -13.20 -27.27 -14.03
CA THR A 254 -11.76 -26.98 -14.03
C THR A 254 -10.91 -28.25 -13.93
N THR A 255 -11.40 -29.29 -13.26
CA THR A 255 -10.76 -30.62 -13.21
C THR A 255 -10.75 -31.29 -14.59
N ALA A 256 -11.83 -31.16 -15.37
CA ALA A 256 -11.89 -31.66 -16.74
C ALA A 256 -10.89 -30.96 -17.68
N LEU A 257 -10.38 -29.79 -17.27
CA LEU A 257 -9.34 -29.03 -17.98
C LEU A 257 -7.92 -29.37 -17.49
N GLY A 258 -7.79 -30.33 -16.56
CA GLY A 258 -6.51 -30.77 -16.00
C GLY A 258 -6.03 -29.99 -14.79
N TYR A 259 -6.84 -29.08 -14.22
CA TYR A 259 -6.51 -28.44 -12.95
C TYR A 259 -6.75 -29.40 -11.77
N ALA A 260 -5.79 -29.44 -10.86
CA ALA A 260 -5.87 -30.12 -9.58
C ALA A 260 -5.51 -29.15 -8.46
N HIS A 261 -5.78 -29.55 -7.22
CA HIS A 261 -5.32 -28.80 -6.06
C HIS A 261 -3.80 -28.64 -6.05
N ASN A 262 -3.37 -27.55 -5.42
CA ASN A 262 -2.01 -27.06 -5.34
C ASN A 262 -1.39 -26.74 -6.71
N GLN A 263 -2.18 -26.12 -7.60
CA GLN A 263 -1.73 -25.70 -8.91
C GLN A 263 -2.09 -24.23 -9.17
N GLY A 264 -1.06 -23.44 -9.50
CA GLY A 264 -1.21 -22.08 -10.03
C GLY A 264 -2.04 -22.02 -11.31
N LEU A 265 -2.36 -20.78 -11.75
CA LEU A 265 -3.12 -20.58 -12.99
C LEU A 265 -2.34 -21.07 -14.22
N CYS A 266 -1.01 -20.96 -14.18
CA CYS A 266 -0.10 -21.50 -15.18
C CYS A 266 0.67 -22.70 -14.56
N PRO A 267 0.17 -23.95 -14.68
CA PRO A 267 0.77 -25.10 -14.00
C PRO A 267 2.25 -25.29 -14.35
N GLY A 268 3.08 -25.38 -13.31
CA GLY A 268 4.53 -25.63 -13.38
C GLY A 268 5.21 -25.18 -12.09
N ALA A 269 6.26 -25.88 -11.66
CA ALA A 269 6.93 -25.58 -10.40
C ALA A 269 7.73 -24.25 -10.50
N GLY A 270 7.09 -23.13 -10.18
CA GLY A 270 7.72 -21.81 -10.17
C GLY A 270 6.77 -20.73 -9.64
N ARG A 271 7.27 -19.55 -9.29
CA ARG A 271 6.40 -18.43 -8.89
C ARG A 271 5.52 -17.96 -10.04
N GLU A 272 4.35 -17.45 -9.68
CA GLU A 272 3.45 -16.77 -10.60
C GLU A 272 3.40 -15.29 -10.25
N TYR A 273 3.40 -14.44 -11.28
CA TYR A 273 3.41 -12.99 -11.12
C TYR A 273 2.15 -12.38 -11.72
N TYR A 274 1.32 -11.80 -10.86
CA TYR A 274 0.16 -11.02 -11.27
C TYR A 274 0.57 -9.58 -11.53
N LYS A 275 0.40 -9.12 -12.77
CA LYS A 275 0.66 -7.76 -13.20
C LYS A 275 -0.65 -7.01 -13.38
N LEU A 276 -0.67 -5.77 -12.95
CA LEU A 276 -1.80 -4.89 -13.14
C LEU A 276 -1.33 -3.47 -13.44
N ALA A 277 -1.96 -2.85 -14.41
CA ALA A 277 -1.85 -1.43 -14.65
C ALA A 277 -3.24 -0.84 -14.83
N TYR A 278 -3.49 0.33 -14.26
CA TYR A 278 -4.68 1.10 -14.61
C TYR A 278 -4.39 2.59 -14.61
N SER A 279 -5.21 3.31 -15.36
CA SER A 279 -5.21 4.77 -15.35
C SER A 279 -6.62 5.26 -15.08
N GLN A 280 -6.71 6.22 -14.18
CA GLN A 280 -7.95 6.80 -13.68
C GLN A 280 -7.95 8.30 -13.95
N LYS A 281 -9.07 8.82 -14.44
CA LYS A 281 -9.32 10.26 -14.45
C LYS A 281 -9.56 10.77 -13.01
N LEU A 282 -9.00 11.92 -12.69
CA LEU A 282 -9.18 12.56 -11.38
C LEU A 282 -10.33 13.58 -11.36
N ASP A 283 -10.98 13.78 -12.50
CA ASP A 283 -12.19 14.58 -12.68
C ASP A 283 -13.41 13.72 -13.05
N GLY A 284 -14.59 14.35 -13.01
CA GLY A 284 -15.85 13.73 -13.40
C GLY A 284 -16.17 12.43 -12.64
N ASN A 285 -16.54 11.39 -13.38
CA ASN A 285 -16.96 10.09 -12.83
C ASN A 285 -15.81 9.18 -12.39
N LEU A 286 -14.57 9.71 -12.35
CA LEU A 286 -13.37 8.96 -12.01
C LEU A 286 -13.19 7.69 -12.86
N ASN A 287 -13.49 7.79 -14.16
CA ASN A 287 -13.45 6.66 -15.08
C ASN A 287 -12.04 6.05 -15.14
N VAL A 288 -11.99 4.72 -15.07
CA VAL A 288 -10.78 3.91 -14.98
C VAL A 288 -10.75 2.89 -16.11
N THR A 289 -9.60 2.80 -16.77
CA THR A 289 -9.28 1.69 -17.68
C THR A 289 -8.12 0.92 -17.08
N ALA A 290 -8.29 -0.39 -16.91
CA ALA A 290 -7.32 -1.30 -16.33
C ALA A 290 -6.95 -2.42 -17.31
N LYS A 291 -5.72 -2.94 -17.16
CA LYS A 291 -5.20 -4.10 -17.88
C LYS A 291 -4.44 -4.97 -16.89
N GLY A 292 -4.78 -6.26 -16.85
CA GLY A 292 -4.20 -7.23 -15.93
C GLY A 292 -3.71 -8.46 -16.68
N GLY A 293 -2.79 -9.20 -16.07
CA GLY A 293 -2.36 -10.49 -16.58
C GLY A 293 -1.48 -11.25 -15.61
N LEU A 294 -1.41 -12.58 -15.79
CA LEU A 294 -0.55 -13.49 -15.03
C LEU A 294 0.58 -13.99 -15.93
N GLU A 295 1.79 -14.04 -15.38
CA GLU A 295 2.96 -14.61 -16.05
C GLU A 295 3.57 -15.74 -15.20
N GLN A 296 3.98 -16.81 -15.88
CA GLN A 296 4.70 -17.92 -15.27
C GLN A 296 6.20 -17.64 -15.30
N ALA A 297 6.88 -17.88 -14.17
CA ALA A 297 8.34 -17.84 -14.04
C ALA A 297 9.03 -16.47 -14.25
N GLY A 298 8.35 -15.44 -14.76
CA GLY A 298 8.94 -14.10 -14.92
C GLY A 298 7.95 -12.95 -15.08
N ILE A 299 8.50 -11.74 -15.24
CA ILE A 299 7.75 -10.49 -15.45
C ILE A 299 8.31 -9.81 -16.70
N THR A 300 7.55 -9.81 -17.79
CA THR A 300 8.01 -9.37 -19.11
C THR A 300 7.22 -8.17 -19.60
N SER A 301 7.93 -7.15 -20.11
CA SER A 301 7.28 -5.97 -20.71
C SER A 301 6.40 -6.37 -21.91
N GLY A 302 5.21 -5.78 -22.02
CA GLY A 302 4.30 -5.96 -23.17
C GLY A 302 3.66 -7.33 -23.34
N GLN A 303 4.05 -8.31 -22.53
CA GLN A 303 3.43 -9.63 -22.51
C GLN A 303 2.22 -9.59 -21.59
N ALA A 304 1.07 -9.95 -22.16
CA ALA A 304 -0.09 -10.30 -21.39
C ALA A 304 -0.36 -11.78 -21.58
N ILE A 305 -0.05 -12.54 -20.53
CA ILE A 305 -0.53 -13.90 -20.30
C ILE A 305 0.12 -14.95 -21.21
N THR A 306 1.14 -15.58 -20.65
CA THR A 306 1.77 -16.79 -21.18
C THR A 306 1.50 -17.96 -20.25
N CYS A 307 0.22 -18.24 -19.97
CA CYS A 307 -0.13 -19.60 -19.53
C CYS A 307 -0.08 -20.55 -20.74
N THR A 308 0.03 -21.85 -20.46
CA THR A 308 0.14 -22.88 -21.51
C THR A 308 -1.01 -22.79 -22.53
N PRO A 309 -0.83 -23.28 -23.78
CA PRO A 309 -1.86 -23.22 -24.82
C PRO A 309 -3.23 -23.76 -24.39
N THR A 310 -3.23 -24.74 -23.48
CA THR A 310 -4.43 -25.34 -22.88
C THR A 310 -5.23 -24.32 -22.06
N VAL A 311 -4.59 -23.50 -21.24
CA VAL A 311 -5.26 -22.46 -20.44
C VAL A 311 -5.86 -21.38 -21.34
N ASN A 312 -5.07 -20.89 -22.31
CA ASN A 312 -5.48 -19.84 -23.23
C ASN A 312 -6.64 -20.26 -24.16
N SER A 313 -6.83 -21.57 -24.40
CA SER A 313 -7.91 -22.11 -25.22
C SER A 313 -9.28 -22.20 -24.52
N VAL A 314 -9.30 -22.10 -23.18
CA VAL A 314 -10.52 -22.36 -22.38
C VAL A 314 -10.89 -21.19 -21.48
N ILE A 315 -9.89 -20.52 -20.92
CA ILE A 315 -10.05 -19.19 -20.34
C ILE A 315 -9.40 -18.25 -21.36
N PRO A 316 -10.16 -17.68 -22.31
CA PRO A 316 -9.63 -16.70 -23.24
C PRO A 316 -9.29 -15.42 -22.47
N PHE A 317 -8.19 -15.48 -21.73
CA PHE A 317 -7.55 -14.35 -21.09
C PHE A 317 -6.77 -13.62 -22.18
N THR A 318 -7.51 -13.09 -23.15
CA THR A 318 -6.95 -12.05 -24.02
C THR A 318 -6.75 -10.84 -23.10
N PRO A 319 -5.64 -10.08 -23.17
CA PRO A 319 -5.54 -8.79 -22.49
C PRO A 319 -6.65 -7.84 -22.91
N THR A 320 -7.80 -7.99 -22.27
CA THR A 320 -8.93 -7.11 -22.42
C THR A 320 -8.91 -6.10 -21.31
N TYR A 321 -9.48 -4.93 -21.59
CA TYR A 321 -9.52 -3.88 -20.60
C TYR A 321 -10.69 -4.10 -19.65
N GLY A 322 -10.43 -3.90 -18.36
CA GLY A 322 -11.46 -3.72 -17.35
C GLY A 322 -11.82 -2.24 -17.27
N LEU A 323 -13.10 -1.92 -17.24
CA LEU A 323 -13.62 -0.57 -17.08
C LEU A 323 -14.27 -0.42 -15.70
N PHE A 324 -13.96 0.68 -15.02
CA PHE A 324 -14.54 1.05 -13.73
C PHE A 324 -14.88 2.53 -13.69
N ASN A 325 -15.79 2.92 -12.81
CA ASN A 325 -16.06 4.31 -12.50
C ASN A 325 -16.31 4.47 -10.99
N PHE A 326 -16.77 5.65 -10.57
CA PHE A 326 -17.11 5.91 -9.16
C PHE A 326 -18.07 4.88 -8.53
N ASN A 327 -18.98 4.29 -9.32
CA ASN A 327 -19.94 3.30 -8.85
C ASN A 327 -19.38 1.86 -8.82
N GLY A 328 -18.15 1.66 -9.32
CA GLY A 328 -17.45 0.38 -9.28
C GLY A 328 -17.22 -0.22 -10.67
N PHE A 329 -17.34 -1.55 -10.76
CA PHE A 329 -17.11 -2.30 -12.00
C PHE A 329 -18.17 -1.94 -13.06
N VAL A 330 -17.73 -1.78 -14.30
CA VAL A 330 -18.59 -1.43 -15.43
C VAL A 330 -18.59 -2.56 -16.45
N ALA A 331 -17.41 -2.98 -16.90
CA ALA A 331 -17.27 -4.05 -17.88
C ALA A 331 -15.89 -4.70 -17.81
N GLU A 332 -15.81 -5.95 -18.23
CA GLU A 332 -14.58 -6.67 -18.53
C GLU A 332 -14.59 -7.12 -19.98
N GLY A 333 -13.48 -7.66 -20.49
CA GLY A 333 -13.48 -8.18 -21.85
C GLY A 333 -13.47 -7.09 -22.93
N VAL A 334 -13.32 -5.81 -22.57
CA VAL A 334 -13.48 -4.70 -23.51
C VAL A 334 -12.29 -4.65 -24.46
N ALA A 335 -12.57 -4.64 -25.77
CA ALA A 335 -11.55 -4.46 -26.81
C ALA A 335 -11.04 -3.01 -26.83
N ALA A 336 -9.79 -2.79 -27.23
CA ALA A 336 -9.15 -1.46 -27.26
C ALA A 336 -9.99 -0.39 -27.98
N ALA A 337 -10.60 -0.74 -29.11
CA ALA A 337 -11.43 0.16 -29.92
C ALA A 337 -12.86 0.36 -29.37
N ALA A 338 -13.28 -0.45 -28.40
CA ALA A 338 -14.59 -0.39 -27.76
C ALA A 338 -14.59 0.38 -26.43
N ILE A 339 -13.42 0.89 -26.00
CA ILE A 339 -13.32 1.73 -24.80
C ILE A 339 -13.99 3.09 -25.09
N PRO A 340 -15.01 3.49 -24.31
CA PRO A 340 -15.66 4.78 -24.49
C PRO A 340 -14.68 5.96 -24.31
N SER A 341 -14.91 7.06 -25.03
CA SER A 341 -13.99 8.21 -25.05
C SER A 341 -13.89 8.97 -23.72
N ASP A 342 -14.87 8.80 -22.83
CA ASP A 342 -14.86 9.35 -21.48
C ASP A 342 -13.98 8.54 -20.51
N TYR A 343 -13.48 7.37 -20.92
CA TYR A 343 -12.47 6.59 -20.18
C TYR A 343 -11.05 6.97 -20.61
N VAL A 344 -10.05 6.42 -19.92
CA VAL A 344 -8.65 6.59 -20.34
C VAL A 344 -8.37 5.64 -21.53
N PRO A 345 -7.76 6.12 -22.62
CA PRO A 345 -7.55 5.29 -23.81
C PRO A 345 -6.61 4.10 -23.55
N SER A 346 -6.86 3.01 -24.25
CA SER A 346 -6.07 1.76 -24.24
C SER A 346 -4.57 2.00 -24.42
N THR A 347 -4.19 2.83 -25.39
CA THR A 347 -2.77 3.14 -25.70
C THR A 347 -1.99 3.66 -24.49
N ARG A 348 -2.64 4.43 -23.61
CA ARG A 348 -2.02 4.92 -22.37
C ARG A 348 -1.86 3.79 -21.35
N VAL A 349 -2.89 2.96 -21.18
CA VAL A 349 -2.84 1.84 -20.25
C VAL A 349 -1.84 0.79 -20.72
N ASP A 350 -1.71 0.57 -22.03
CA ASP A 350 -0.69 -0.29 -22.63
C ASP A 350 0.71 0.23 -22.31
N THR A 351 0.98 1.51 -22.54
CA THR A 351 2.27 2.13 -22.18
C THR A 351 2.57 1.96 -20.69
N LEU A 352 1.56 2.04 -19.82
CA LEU A 352 1.73 1.85 -18.38
C LEU A 352 1.97 0.37 -18.02
N TYR A 353 1.27 -0.54 -18.68
CA TYR A 353 1.43 -1.98 -18.51
C TYR A 353 2.78 -2.48 -19.03
N ASP A 354 3.27 -1.92 -20.14
CA ASP A 354 4.59 -2.22 -20.71
C ASP A 354 5.73 -1.83 -19.78
N ARG A 355 5.53 -0.81 -18.92
CA ARG A 355 6.51 -0.47 -17.89
C ARG A 355 6.63 -1.53 -16.80
N VAL A 356 5.62 -2.38 -16.61
CA VAL A 356 5.71 -3.51 -15.66
C VAL A 356 6.68 -4.55 -16.22
N GLY A 357 7.67 -4.95 -15.41
CA GLY A 357 8.78 -5.79 -15.86
C GLY A 357 10.00 -5.03 -16.40
N THR A 358 9.98 -3.69 -16.36
CA THR A 358 11.12 -2.83 -16.77
C THR A 358 11.76 -2.12 -15.58
N VAL A 359 12.93 -1.53 -15.83
CA VAL A 359 13.59 -0.58 -14.93
C VAL A 359 13.23 0.83 -15.40
N GLY A 360 12.72 1.67 -14.51
CA GLY A 360 12.51 3.08 -14.84
C GLY A 360 11.27 3.38 -15.69
N LYS A 361 10.87 4.65 -15.72
CA LYS A 361 10.20 5.27 -16.87
C LYS A 361 11.20 5.23 -18.02
N SER A 362 10.89 4.52 -19.11
CA SER A 362 11.73 4.36 -20.31
C SER A 362 12.14 5.67 -21.03
N ALA A 363 11.84 6.85 -20.46
CA ALA A 363 12.19 8.16 -21.00
C ALA A 363 12.59 9.21 -19.94
N ALA A 364 12.65 8.89 -18.63
CA ALA A 364 13.02 9.88 -17.62
C ALA A 364 14.54 10.17 -17.67
N THR A 365 14.91 11.44 -17.82
CA THR A 365 16.32 11.87 -17.84
C THR A 365 16.90 12.08 -16.44
N THR A 366 16.04 12.19 -15.42
CA THR A 366 16.40 12.20 -14.00
C THR A 366 15.29 11.49 -13.19
N SER A 367 15.70 10.57 -12.32
CA SER A 367 14.88 10.04 -11.21
C SER A 367 15.29 10.77 -9.92
N PRO A 368 14.49 10.75 -8.84
CA PRO A 368 15.01 11.08 -7.51
C PRO A 368 16.35 10.34 -7.30
N ALA A 369 17.38 11.05 -6.83
CA ALA A 369 18.77 10.61 -6.92
C ALA A 369 18.93 9.13 -6.48
N THR A 370 19.36 8.26 -7.39
CA THR A 370 19.56 6.81 -7.13
C THR A 370 18.33 6.06 -6.59
N SER A 371 17.13 6.42 -7.06
CA SER A 371 15.89 5.73 -6.68
C SER A 371 15.45 4.70 -7.72
N SER A 372 14.97 3.57 -7.22
CA SER A 372 14.37 2.43 -7.93
C SER A 372 12.84 2.38 -7.73
N TRP A 373 12.22 3.48 -7.28
CA TRP A 373 10.80 3.59 -6.96
C TRP A 373 9.88 3.00 -8.04
N ASP A 374 10.19 3.16 -9.32
CA ASP A 374 9.40 2.66 -10.45
C ASP A 374 9.80 1.28 -11.00
N THR A 375 10.79 0.62 -10.38
CA THR A 375 11.29 -0.68 -10.82
C THR A 375 10.32 -1.80 -10.45
N LEU A 376 9.94 -2.59 -11.45
CA LEU A 376 9.04 -3.75 -11.33
C LEU A 376 9.61 -5.00 -12.01
N THR A 377 10.93 -5.10 -12.15
CA THR A 377 11.58 -6.31 -12.68
C THR A 377 11.42 -7.48 -11.71
N GLN A 378 11.42 -8.71 -12.23
CA GLN A 378 11.36 -9.92 -11.40
C GLN A 378 12.47 -9.93 -10.34
N ALA A 379 13.72 -9.71 -10.76
CA ALA A 379 14.87 -9.72 -9.86
C ALA A 379 14.72 -8.69 -8.73
N TYR A 380 14.17 -7.51 -9.02
CA TYR A 380 13.92 -6.52 -8.00
C TYR A 380 12.79 -6.95 -7.06
N VAL A 381 11.64 -7.38 -7.59
CA VAL A 381 10.48 -7.80 -6.79
C VAL A 381 10.84 -8.98 -5.89
N ASP A 382 11.52 -10.01 -6.41
CA ASP A 382 11.94 -11.17 -5.63
C ASP A 382 12.97 -10.83 -4.54
N ALA A 383 13.77 -9.78 -4.75
CA ALA A 383 14.80 -9.32 -3.82
C ALA A 383 14.29 -8.27 -2.81
N ILE A 384 13.01 -7.87 -2.87
CA ILE A 384 12.45 -6.93 -1.89
C ILE A 384 12.59 -7.53 -0.48
N THR A 385 13.36 -6.83 0.34
CA THR A 385 13.45 -7.05 1.78
C THR A 385 12.96 -5.81 2.49
N VAL A 386 12.00 -5.97 3.41
CA VAL A 386 11.53 -4.88 4.27
C VAL A 386 11.91 -5.21 5.70
N THR A 387 12.61 -4.29 6.35
CA THR A 387 13.06 -4.46 7.73
C THR A 387 12.84 -3.17 8.51
N PHE A 388 12.36 -3.31 9.74
CA PHE A 388 12.36 -2.20 10.69
C PHE A 388 13.79 -1.75 10.98
N ALA A 389 13.96 -0.44 11.14
CA ALA A 389 15.23 0.15 11.49
C ALA A 389 15.55 -0.10 12.96
N THR A 390 16.84 -0.26 13.27
CA THR A 390 17.31 -0.15 14.64
C THR A 390 17.57 1.32 14.94
N VAL A 391 16.63 1.98 15.61
CA VAL A 391 16.73 3.41 15.94
C VAL A 391 17.16 3.58 17.40
N PRO A 392 18.37 4.12 17.68
CA PRO A 392 18.84 4.42 19.03
C PRO A 392 17.90 5.37 19.78
#